data_AF-M9RJN3-F1
#
_entry.id   AF-M9RJN3-F1
#
_cell.length_a   1.000
_cell.length_b   1.000
_cell.length_c   1.000
_cell.angle_alpha   90.00
_cell.angle_beta   90.00
_cell.angle_gamma   90.00
#
_symmetry.space_group_name_H-M   'P 1'
#
loop_
_entity.id
_entity.type
_entity.pdbx_description
1 polymer ?
#
loop_
_entity_poly.entity_id
_entity_poly.type
_entity_poly.pdbx_seq_one_letter_code
_entity_poly.pdbx_strand_id
1 'polypeptide(L)'
;MRKLTFVILCLVAGCTSDTNHIGNLLMLPVRAIGNATSNAAYNQTRGQVEIFVKTNHPALIVDIQRGGGVTLSEAFDIANVPASVRAPHTLQLQSDLALYSSNLDALVVAIMMVSA
;
A
#
# COMPACT_ATOMS: atom_id res chain seq x y z
N MET A 1 32.92 39.37 16.19
CA MET A 1 32.78 37.99 16.71
C MET A 1 31.31 37.75 17.09
N ARG A 2 30.41 37.65 16.11
CA ARG A 2 28.94 37.54 16.32
C ARG A 2 28.33 36.61 15.26
N LYS A 3 29.01 35.50 14.99
CA LYS A 3 28.55 34.45 14.05
C LYS A 3 28.63 33.04 14.65
N LEU A 4 29.07 32.92 15.91
CA LEU A 4 29.34 31.64 16.57
C LEU A 4 28.29 31.26 17.63
N THR A 5 27.17 31.99 17.70
CA THR A 5 26.13 31.74 18.71
C THR A 5 24.99 30.85 18.19
N PHE A 6 24.89 30.61 16.88
CA PHE A 6 23.75 29.88 16.30
C PHE A 6 23.95 28.36 16.19
N VAL A 7 25.14 27.82 16.48
CA VAL A 7 25.43 26.38 16.33
C VAL A 7 25.05 25.56 17.58
N ILE A 8 24.83 26.20 18.73
CA ILE A 8 24.67 25.51 20.02
C ILE A 8 23.19 25.18 20.34
N LEU A 9 22.23 25.56 19.50
CA LEU A 9 20.80 25.29 19.73
C LEU A 9 20.29 23.97 19.07
N CYS A 10 21.16 23.09 18.61
CA CYS A 10 20.77 21.78 18.04
C CYS A 10 20.96 20.58 18.99
N LEU A 11 21.42 20.79 20.23
CA LEU A 11 21.85 19.71 21.13
C LEU A 11 20.89 19.38 22.28
N VAL A 12 19.66 19.94 22.30
CA VAL A 12 18.69 19.71 23.40
C VAL A 12 17.33 19.19 22.91
N ALA A 13 17.31 18.38 21.85
CA ALA A 13 16.14 17.59 21.48
C ALA A 13 16.52 16.11 21.49
N GLY A 14 15.99 15.33 22.44
CA GLY A 14 16.04 13.88 22.32
C GLY A 14 16.22 13.05 23.60
N CYS A 15 15.79 13.50 24.77
CA CYS A 15 15.47 12.57 25.86
C CYS A 15 13.97 12.29 25.84
N THR A 16 13.51 11.51 24.86
CA THR A 16 12.24 10.80 24.97
C THR A 16 12.52 9.31 25.14
N SER A 17 11.84 8.66 26.06
CA SER A 17 11.97 7.25 26.40
C SER A 17 11.19 6.34 25.44
N ASP A 18 11.05 6.76 24.19
CA ASP A 18 10.39 6.00 23.12
C ASP A 18 11.45 5.35 22.23
N THR A 19 11.12 4.16 21.73
CA THR A 19 11.96 3.42 20.78
C THR A 19 12.22 4.26 19.54
N ASN A 20 13.44 4.81 19.40
CA ASN A 20 13.88 5.50 18.19
C ASN A 20 13.80 4.55 16.98
N HIS A 21 12.83 4.77 16.08
CA HIS A 21 12.69 4.03 14.81
C HIS A 21 13.78 4.42 13.78
N ILE A 22 14.61 5.41 14.12
CA ILE A 22 15.81 5.78 13.38
C ILE A 22 16.88 4.74 13.72
N GLY A 23 16.85 3.61 13.01
CA GLY A 23 17.93 2.61 13.09
C GLY A 23 19.29 3.19 12.70
N ASN A 24 20.34 2.35 12.78
CA ASN A 24 21.74 2.73 12.54
C ASN A 24 21.93 3.79 11.42
N LEU A 25 22.47 4.95 11.79
CA LEU A 25 22.67 6.11 10.92
C LEU A 25 23.54 5.80 9.69
N LEU A 26 24.43 4.80 9.79
CA LEU A 26 25.24 4.32 8.66
C LEU A 26 24.42 3.53 7.62
N MET A 27 23.26 2.99 8.01
CA MET A 27 22.37 2.26 7.11
C MET A 27 21.32 3.15 6.45
N LEU A 28 21.24 4.43 6.83
CA LEU A 28 20.22 5.35 6.33
C LEU A 28 20.27 5.56 4.81
N PRO A 29 21.44 5.74 4.15
CA PRO A 29 21.50 5.86 2.69
C PRO A 29 21.01 4.60 1.96
N VAL A 30 21.38 3.42 2.47
CA VAL A 30 20.96 2.13 1.90
C VAL A 30 19.46 1.92 2.06
N ARG A 31 18.92 2.23 3.25
CA ARG A 31 17.48 2.17 3.53
C ARG A 31 16.71 3.19 2.69
N ALA A 32 17.23 4.40 2.49
CA ALA A 32 16.60 5.42 1.67
C ALA A 32 16.44 4.97 0.21
N ILE A 33 17.49 4.37 -0.37
CA ILE A 33 17.45 3.80 -1.73
C ILE A 33 16.50 2.60 -1.79
N GLY A 34 16.57 1.69 -0.81
CA GLY A 34 15.68 0.52 -0.73
C GLY A 34 14.21 0.90 -0.60
N ASN A 35 13.89 1.90 0.23
CA ASN A 35 12.54 2.43 0.38
C ASN A 35 12.06 3.12 -0.90
N ALA A 36 12.91 3.91 -1.56
CA ALA A 36 12.56 4.62 -2.78
C ALA A 36 12.21 3.65 -3.92
N THR A 37 13.00 2.59 -4.10
CA THR A 37 12.74 1.56 -5.12
C THR A 37 11.47 0.75 -4.82
N SER A 38 11.27 0.34 -3.57
CA SER A 38 10.06 -0.38 -3.14
C SER A 38 8.80 0.48 -3.32
N ASN A 39 8.88 1.76 -2.98
CA ASN A 39 7.76 2.70 -3.16
C ASN A 39 7.45 2.96 -4.64
N ALA A 40 8.46 3.03 -5.50
CA ALA A 40 8.26 3.16 -6.95
C ALA A 40 7.55 1.93 -7.54
N ALA A 41 8.00 0.72 -7.19
CA ALA A 41 7.37 -0.53 -7.63
C ALA A 41 5.93 -0.66 -7.13
N TYR A 42 5.67 -0.31 -5.86
CA TYR A 42 4.33 -0.28 -5.29
C TYR A 42 3.43 0.72 -6.02
N ASN A 43 3.90 1.96 -6.25
CA ASN A 43 3.14 3.00 -6.94
C ASN A 43 2.81 2.60 -8.39
N GLN A 44 3.74 1.94 -9.08
CA GLN A 44 3.48 1.43 -10.43
C GLN A 44 2.38 0.36 -10.42
N THR A 45 2.48 -0.62 -9.51
CA THR A 45 1.46 -1.65 -9.35
C THR A 45 0.10 -1.03 -9.03
N ARG A 46 0.07 -0.07 -8.09
CA ARG A 46 -1.14 0.68 -7.72
C ARG A 46 -1.77 1.37 -8.92
N GLY A 47 -0.98 2.06 -9.74
CA GLY A 47 -1.48 2.72 -10.94
C GLY A 47 -2.12 1.75 -11.94
N GLN A 48 -1.52 0.56 -12.12
CA GLN A 48 -2.07 -0.46 -13.00
C GLN A 48 -3.40 -1.02 -12.47
N VAL A 49 -3.47 -1.33 -11.17
CA VAL A 49 -4.72 -1.78 -10.53
C VAL A 49 -5.79 -0.69 -10.62
N GLU A 50 -5.44 0.57 -10.38
CA GLU A 50 -6.37 1.69 -10.44
C GLU A 50 -6.99 1.84 -11.83
N ILE A 51 -6.18 1.81 -12.89
CA ILE A 51 -6.67 1.85 -14.26
C ILE A 51 -7.60 0.67 -14.52
N PHE A 52 -7.17 -0.55 -14.16
CA PHE A 52 -7.96 -1.76 -14.39
C PHE A 52 -9.30 -1.73 -13.66
N VAL A 53 -9.31 -1.32 -12.39
CA VAL A 53 -10.52 -1.20 -11.57
C VAL A 53 -11.47 -0.18 -12.17
N LYS A 54 -10.98 1.01 -12.55
CA LYS A 54 -11.81 2.05 -13.15
C LYS A 54 -12.43 1.61 -14.48
N THR A 55 -11.68 0.87 -15.30
CA THR A 55 -12.17 0.36 -16.58
C THR A 55 -13.19 -0.78 -16.43
N ASN A 56 -13.01 -1.65 -15.43
CA ASN A 56 -13.76 -2.91 -15.33
C ASN A 56 -14.68 -3.00 -14.09
N HIS A 57 -14.96 -1.88 -13.43
CA HIS A 57 -15.66 -1.86 -12.15
C HIS A 57 -16.96 -2.68 -12.11
N PRO A 58 -17.91 -2.56 -13.06
CA PRO A 58 -19.13 -3.36 -13.03
C PRO A 58 -18.86 -4.87 -13.08
N ALA A 59 -17.88 -5.30 -13.87
CA ALA A 59 -17.49 -6.72 -13.97
C ALA A 59 -16.82 -7.20 -12.67
N LEU A 60 -15.97 -6.36 -12.05
CA LEU A 60 -15.38 -6.67 -10.75
C LEU A 60 -16.43 -6.86 -9.66
N ILE A 61 -17.44 -5.99 -9.58
CA ILE A 61 -18.52 -6.12 -8.60
C ILE A 61 -19.28 -7.44 -8.79
N VAL A 62 -19.57 -7.81 -10.05
CA VAL A 62 -20.23 -9.08 -10.37
C VAL A 62 -19.37 -10.28 -9.98
N ASP A 63 -18.08 -10.26 -10.29
CA ASP A 63 -17.15 -11.34 -9.95
C ASP A 63 -16.99 -11.49 -8.44
N ILE A 64 -16.82 -10.37 -7.71
CA ILE A 64 -16.77 -10.39 -6.24
C ILE A 64 -18.07 -10.99 -5.70
N GLN A 65 -19.23 -10.53 -6.16
CA GLN A 65 -20.53 -11.06 -5.71
C GLN A 65 -20.66 -12.57 -5.92
N ARG A 66 -20.10 -13.11 -7.01
CA ARG A 66 -20.12 -14.55 -7.33
C ARG A 66 -19.07 -15.38 -6.59
N GLY A 67 -18.15 -14.73 -5.86
CA GLY A 67 -17.06 -15.39 -5.14
C GLY A 67 -15.83 -15.65 -6.01
N GLY A 68 -15.71 -14.96 -7.15
CA GLY A 68 -14.61 -15.11 -8.09
C GLY A 68 -15.04 -14.86 -9.54
N GLY A 69 -14.05 -14.74 -10.41
CA GLY A 69 -14.24 -14.63 -11.84
C GLY A 69 -12.97 -14.20 -12.56
N VAL A 70 -13.05 -14.07 -13.88
CA VAL A 70 -11.87 -13.78 -14.72
C VAL A 70 -11.35 -12.37 -14.47
N THR A 71 -12.23 -11.39 -14.28
CA THR A 71 -11.85 -9.99 -14.07
C THR A 71 -11.26 -9.80 -12.68
N LEU A 72 -11.84 -10.45 -11.65
CA LEU A 72 -11.25 -10.41 -10.31
C LEU A 72 -9.91 -11.15 -10.24
N SER A 73 -9.76 -12.27 -10.96
CA SER A 73 -8.49 -12.99 -11.04
C SER A 73 -7.41 -12.16 -11.70
N GLU A 74 -7.74 -11.46 -12.78
CA GLU A 74 -6.82 -10.55 -13.47
C GLU A 74 -6.43 -9.34 -12.60
N ALA A 75 -7.37 -8.77 -11.85
CA ALA A 75 -7.05 -7.73 -10.88
C ALA A 75 -6.07 -8.22 -9.80
N PHE A 76 -6.23 -9.46 -9.32
CA PHE A 76 -5.28 -10.08 -8.40
C PHE A 76 -3.92 -10.38 -9.04
N ASP A 77 -3.89 -10.74 -10.32
CA ASP A 77 -2.63 -10.93 -11.05
C ASP A 77 -1.87 -9.60 -11.18
N ILE A 78 -2.55 -8.52 -11.58
CA ILE A 78 -1.97 -7.17 -11.66
C ILE A 78 -1.46 -6.72 -10.27
N ALA A 79 -2.23 -6.99 -9.22
CA ALA A 79 -1.86 -6.66 -7.84
C ALA A 79 -0.80 -7.60 -7.23
N ASN A 80 -0.33 -8.62 -7.96
CA ASN A 80 0.61 -9.64 -7.48
C ASN A 80 0.11 -10.38 -6.21
N VAL A 81 -1.20 -10.61 -6.08
CA VAL A 81 -1.79 -11.33 -4.95
C VAL A 81 -1.54 -12.83 -5.09
N PRO A 82 -0.89 -13.49 -4.10
CA PRO A 82 -0.61 -14.93 -4.18
C PRO A 82 -1.89 -15.77 -4.28
N ALA A 83 -1.87 -16.82 -5.11
CA ALA A 83 -3.04 -17.67 -5.32
C ALA A 83 -3.59 -18.28 -4.02
N SER A 84 -2.72 -18.60 -3.04
CA SER A 84 -3.10 -19.18 -1.75
C SER A 84 -4.02 -18.31 -0.91
N VAL A 85 -4.01 -16.98 -1.10
CA VAL A 85 -4.80 -16.03 -0.31
C VAL A 85 -5.99 -15.45 -1.07
N ARG A 86 -6.15 -15.75 -2.37
CA ARG A 86 -7.22 -15.15 -3.19
C ARG A 86 -8.62 -15.52 -2.74
N ALA A 87 -8.83 -16.79 -2.35
CA ALA A 87 -10.14 -17.26 -1.88
C ALA A 87 -10.60 -16.54 -0.59
N PRO A 88 -9.80 -16.52 0.51
CA PRO A 88 -10.19 -15.77 1.71
C PRO A 88 -10.28 -14.27 1.44
N HIS A 89 -9.41 -13.71 0.59
CA HIS A 89 -9.48 -12.30 0.21
C HIS A 89 -10.78 -11.96 -0.55
N THR A 90 -11.23 -12.84 -1.44
CA THR A 90 -12.51 -12.66 -2.15
C THR A 90 -13.69 -12.66 -1.18
N LEU A 91 -13.66 -13.51 -0.15
CA LEU A 91 -14.69 -13.53 0.90
C LEU A 91 -14.70 -12.20 1.69
N GLN A 92 -13.53 -11.64 1.98
CA GLN A 92 -13.45 -10.32 2.60
C GLN A 92 -14.02 -9.22 1.69
N LEU A 93 -13.70 -9.26 0.39
CA LEU A 93 -14.25 -8.31 -0.58
C LEU A 93 -15.78 -8.40 -0.67
N GLN A 94 -16.36 -9.60 -0.52
CA GLN A 94 -17.80 -9.80 -0.47
C GLN A 94 -18.45 -9.17 0.76
N SER A 95 -17.79 -9.22 1.92
CA SER A 95 -18.31 -8.64 3.16
C SER A 95 -18.59 -7.14 3.03
N ASP A 96 -17.72 -6.43 2.32
CA ASP A 96 -17.80 -4.98 2.13
C ASP A 96 -18.21 -4.58 0.70
N LEU A 97 -18.90 -5.47 -0.02
CA LEU A 97 -19.27 -5.26 -1.44
C LEU A 97 -20.00 -3.93 -1.70
N ALA A 98 -20.84 -3.50 -0.76
CA ALA A 98 -21.57 -2.23 -0.88
C ALA A 98 -20.65 -1.01 -0.88
N LEU A 99 -19.56 -1.05 -0.10
CA LEU A 99 -18.53 0.00 -0.11
C LEU A 99 -17.84 0.04 -1.47
N TYR A 100 -17.39 -1.10 -1.98
CA TYR A 100 -16.66 -1.18 -3.24
C TYR A 100 -17.51 -0.84 -4.46
N SER A 101 -18.83 -1.10 -4.38
CA SER A 101 -19.78 -0.72 -5.44
C SER A 101 -19.93 0.80 -5.58
N SER A 102 -19.62 1.57 -4.54
CA SER A 102 -19.75 3.04 -4.54
C SER A 102 -18.43 3.79 -4.44
N ASN A 103 -17.32 3.09 -4.17
CA ASN A 103 -16.01 3.70 -3.97
C ASN A 103 -14.90 2.90 -4.67
N LEU A 104 -14.46 3.41 -5.82
CA LEU A 104 -13.40 2.82 -6.65
C LEU A 104 -12.06 2.78 -5.92
N ASP A 105 -11.69 3.86 -5.22
CA ASP A 105 -10.40 3.93 -4.52
C ASP A 105 -10.34 2.92 -3.36
N ALA A 106 -11.46 2.73 -2.65
CA ALA A 106 -11.57 1.71 -1.62
C ALA A 106 -11.37 0.30 -2.20
N LEU A 107 -11.94 0.02 -3.39
CA LEU A 107 -11.74 -1.27 -4.06
C LEU A 107 -10.29 -1.48 -4.50
N VAL A 108 -9.64 -0.45 -5.05
CA VAL A 108 -8.21 -0.51 -5.42
C VAL A 108 -7.37 -0.87 -4.19
N VAL A 109 -7.57 -0.17 -3.07
CA VAL A 109 -6.83 -0.44 -1.83
C VAL A 109 -7.12 -1.84 -1.33
N ALA A 110 -8.38 -2.27 -1.32
CA ALA A 110 -8.76 -3.60 -0.87
C ALA A 110 -8.07 -4.69 -1.70
N ILE A 111 -8.15 -4.64 -3.03
CA ILE A 111 -7.48 -5.61 -3.93
C ILE A 111 -5.97 -5.70 -3.66
N MET A 112 -5.31 -4.57 -3.38
CA MET A 112 -3.88 -4.54 -3.12
C MET A 112 -3.48 -4.96 -1.71
N MET A 113 -4.37 -4.82 -0.72
CA MET A 113 -4.07 -5.07 0.68
C MET A 113 -4.47 -6.50 1.04
N VAL A 114 -3.55 -7.45 0.81
CA VAL A 114 -3.69 -8.80 1.36
C VAL A 114 -3.62 -8.71 2.89
N SER A 115 -4.73 -8.96 3.55
CA SER A 115 -4.78 -9.27 4.97
C SER A 115 -4.03 -10.59 5.21
N ALA A 116 -3.00 -10.53 6.07
CA ALA A 116 -2.22 -11.69 6.50
C ALA A 116 -2.90 -12.43 7.66
#